data_AF-A0A0Q6LR18-F1
#
_entry.id   AF-A0A0Q6LR18-F1
#
_cell.length_a   1.000
_cell.length_b   1.000
_cell.length_c   1.000
_cell.angle_alpha   90.00
_cell.angle_beta   90.00
_cell.angle_gamma   90.00
#
_symmetry.space_group_name_H-M   'P 1'
#
loop_
_entity.id
_entity.type
_entity.pdbx_description
1 polymer ?
#
loop_
_entity_poly.entity_id
_entity_poly.type
_entity_poly.pdbx_seq_one_letter_code
_entity_poly.pdbx_strand_id
1 'polypeptide(L)'
;MLQEWEQAHHMAVVLCRLQQRLETRIRNALGFSDPSCELGSDLRSAPQASAPADRQKRWDELDHEVGYSRARAAEAQAVEAEEEILDAVAATPAQSFAGVVAKLKIIVGCGETVGDASSFPWPQIQSVLADLKGLAERDAPDLPRSSGSGHGDKPPSSDRGLDEETNR
;
A
#
# COMPACT_ATOMS: atom_id res chain seq x y z
N MET A 1 1.24 13.64 2.32
CA MET A 1 1.79 13.11 1.05
C MET A 1 2.26 11.66 1.14
N LEU A 2 3.34 11.26 1.83
CA LEU A 2 3.75 9.83 1.84
C LEU A 2 2.68 8.90 2.44
N GLN A 3 2.16 9.22 3.62
CA GLN A 3 1.10 8.41 4.25
C GLN A 3 -0.21 8.42 3.45
N GLU A 4 -0.54 9.55 2.83
CA GLU A 4 -1.71 9.70 1.96
C GLU A 4 -1.57 8.81 0.72
N TRP A 5 -0.39 8.81 0.09
CA TRP A 5 -0.09 7.94 -1.04
C TRP A 5 -0.15 6.45 -0.62
N GLU A 6 0.49 6.07 0.50
CA GLU A 6 0.45 4.69 1.01
C GLU A 6 -1.00 4.21 1.24
N GLN A 7 -1.86 5.08 1.78
CA GLN A 7 -3.28 4.78 2.00
C GLN A 7 -4.05 4.65 0.67
N ALA A 8 -3.87 5.59 -0.27
CA ALA A 8 -4.52 5.57 -1.58
C ALA A 8 -4.10 4.32 -2.39
N HIS A 9 -2.80 4.05 -2.44
CA HIS A 9 -2.22 2.87 -3.08
C HIS A 9 -2.78 1.56 -2.47
N HIS A 10 -2.85 1.47 -1.15
CA HIS A 10 -3.44 0.31 -0.48
C HIS A 10 -4.91 0.11 -0.87
N MET A 11 -5.70 1.19 -0.91
CA MET A 11 -7.10 1.13 -1.32
C MET A 11 -7.24 0.70 -2.78
N ALA A 12 -6.43 1.25 -3.69
CA ALA A 12 -6.42 0.88 -5.10
C ALA A 12 -6.13 -0.62 -5.28
N VAL A 13 -5.10 -1.15 -4.60
CA VAL A 13 -4.76 -2.58 -4.64
C VAL A 13 -5.89 -3.46 -4.10
N VAL A 14 -6.49 -3.10 -2.96
CA VAL A 14 -7.59 -3.87 -2.36
C VAL A 14 -8.82 -3.89 -3.26
N LEU A 15 -9.20 -2.73 -3.81
CA LEU A 15 -10.37 -2.59 -4.65
C LEU A 15 -10.17 -3.26 -6.02
N CYS A 16 -8.97 -3.22 -6.59
CA CYS A 16 -8.63 -3.97 -7.79
C CYS A 16 -8.80 -5.47 -7.57
N ARG A 17 -8.30 -6.02 -6.46
CA ARG A 17 -8.48 -7.45 -6.13
C ARG A 17 -9.95 -7.82 -5.94
N LEU A 18 -10.73 -6.94 -5.29
CA LEU A 18 -12.17 -7.14 -5.13
C LEU A 18 -12.87 -7.15 -6.49
N GLN A 19 -12.55 -6.19 -7.35
CA GLN A 19 -13.06 -6.09 -8.71
C GLN A 19 -12.79 -7.36 -9.51
N GLN A 20 -11.54 -7.82 -9.54
CA GLN A 20 -11.13 -9.02 -10.29
C GLN A 20 -11.86 -10.28 -9.79
N ARG A 21 -12.05 -10.39 -8.47
CA ARG A 21 -12.82 -11.47 -7.86
C ARG A 21 -14.28 -11.42 -8.28
N LEU A 22 -14.91 -10.25 -8.29
CA LEU A 22 -16.30 -10.09 -8.72
C LEU A 22 -16.45 -10.34 -10.23
N GLU A 23 -15.51 -9.86 -11.05
CA GLU A 23 -15.48 -10.14 -12.49
C GLU A 23 -15.42 -11.64 -12.76
N THR A 24 -14.55 -12.35 -12.03
CA THR A 24 -14.40 -13.81 -12.13
C THR A 24 -15.70 -14.51 -11.72
N ARG A 25 -16.40 -14.03 -10.69
CA ARG A 25 -17.70 -14.58 -10.28
C ARG A 25 -18.76 -14.42 -11.37
N ILE A 26 -18.89 -13.23 -11.96
CA ILE A 26 -19.85 -13.00 -13.05
C ILE A 26 -19.51 -13.87 -14.25
N ARG A 27 -18.23 -13.93 -14.65
CA ARG A 27 -17.76 -14.76 -15.77
C ARG A 27 -18.07 -16.24 -15.54
N ASN A 28 -17.82 -16.75 -14.34
CA ASN A 28 -18.12 -18.14 -13.98
C ASN A 28 -19.63 -18.39 -13.99
N ALA A 29 -20.45 -17.51 -13.41
CA ALA A 29 -21.91 -17.67 -13.39
C ALA A 29 -22.52 -17.68 -14.81
N LEU A 30 -21.99 -16.86 -15.71
CA LEU A 30 -22.37 -16.85 -17.13
C LEU A 30 -21.89 -18.10 -17.87
N GLY A 31 -20.73 -18.65 -17.52
CA GLY A 31 -20.20 -19.90 -18.09
C GLY A 31 -20.93 -21.15 -17.61
N PHE A 32 -21.38 -21.19 -16.35
CA PHE A 32 -22.21 -22.27 -15.80
C PHE A 32 -23.65 -22.26 -16.33
N SER A 33 -24.14 -21.10 -16.78
CA SER A 33 -25.52 -20.92 -17.28
C SER A 33 -25.63 -21.00 -18.80
N ASP A 34 -24.59 -21.43 -19.52
CA ASP A 34 -24.65 -21.72 -20.94
C ASP A 34 -25.14 -23.18 -21.12
N PRO A 35 -26.42 -23.41 -21.46
CA PRO A 35 -26.98 -24.76 -21.62
C PRO A 35 -26.35 -25.54 -22.80
N SER A 36 -25.43 -24.91 -23.55
CA SER A 36 -24.70 -25.53 -24.64
C SER A 36 -23.66 -26.57 -24.18
N CYS A 37 -23.37 -26.68 -22.88
CA CYS A 37 -22.36 -27.61 -22.34
C CYS A 37 -22.93 -28.92 -21.77
N GLU A 38 -24.25 -29.09 -21.69
CA GLU A 38 -24.84 -30.34 -21.19
C GLU A 38 -25.25 -31.29 -22.32
N LEU A 39 -24.50 -32.39 -22.38
CA LEU A 39 -24.77 -33.67 -23.07
C LEU A 39 -24.72 -33.70 -24.61
N GLY A 40 -23.86 -34.59 -25.10
CA GLY A 40 -23.66 -34.87 -26.52
C GLY A 40 -24.85 -35.57 -27.21
N SER A 41 -24.72 -35.54 -28.54
CA SER A 41 -25.45 -36.26 -29.60
C SER A 41 -26.93 -35.91 -29.80
N ASP A 42 -27.20 -34.95 -30.71
CA ASP A 42 -27.72 -35.32 -32.02
C ASP A 42 -27.45 -34.22 -33.08
N LEU A 43 -26.88 -34.62 -34.21
CA LEU A 43 -26.52 -33.76 -35.33
C LEU A 43 -27.78 -33.20 -36.02
N ARG A 44 -28.35 -32.08 -35.56
CA ARG A 44 -29.12 -31.12 -36.42
C ARG A 44 -29.66 -29.86 -35.73
N SER A 45 -29.05 -29.37 -34.66
CA SER A 45 -29.36 -28.02 -34.16
C SER A 45 -28.08 -27.22 -34.06
N ALA A 46 -28.00 -26.12 -34.82
CA ALA A 46 -26.93 -25.15 -34.64
C ALA A 46 -26.91 -24.70 -33.17
N PRO A 47 -25.74 -24.53 -32.54
CA PRO A 47 -25.68 -24.02 -31.17
C PRO A 47 -26.32 -22.63 -31.18
N GLN A 48 -27.45 -22.49 -30.50
CA GLN A 48 -28.10 -21.19 -30.32
C GLN A 48 -27.24 -20.40 -29.34
N ALA A 49 -26.19 -19.77 -29.86
CA ALA A 49 -25.49 -18.73 -29.14
C ALA A 49 -26.53 -17.68 -28.73
N SER A 50 -26.75 -17.54 -27.43
CA SER A 50 -27.61 -16.50 -26.85
C SER A 50 -27.36 -15.17 -27.56
N ALA A 51 -28.41 -14.46 -27.97
CA ALA A 51 -28.26 -13.16 -28.60
C ALA A 51 -27.42 -12.24 -27.71
N PRO A 52 -26.58 -11.35 -28.27
CA PRO A 52 -25.72 -10.46 -27.48
C PRO A 52 -26.50 -9.63 -26.45
N ALA A 53 -27.77 -9.28 -26.73
CA ALA A 53 -28.66 -8.59 -25.81
C ALA A 53 -29.04 -9.44 -24.57
N ASP A 54 -29.28 -10.75 -24.74
CA ASP A 54 -29.62 -11.65 -23.63
C ASP A 54 -28.43 -11.85 -22.69
N ARG A 55 -27.21 -11.91 -23.27
CA ARG A 55 -25.97 -12.00 -22.51
C ARG A 55 -25.70 -10.72 -21.72
N GLN A 56 -25.90 -9.56 -22.34
CA GLN A 56 -25.74 -8.26 -21.66
C GLN A 56 -26.74 -8.12 -20.51
N LYS A 57 -28.02 -8.45 -20.73
CA LYS A 57 -29.05 -8.39 -19.69
C LYS A 57 -28.69 -9.28 -18.48
N ARG A 58 -28.21 -10.51 -18.74
CA ARG A 58 -27.73 -11.42 -17.68
C ARG A 58 -26.50 -10.87 -16.95
N TRP A 59 -25.60 -10.20 -17.66
CA TRP A 59 -24.46 -9.53 -17.04
C TRP A 59 -24.94 -8.42 -16.10
N ASP A 60 -25.87 -7.57 -16.54
CA ASP A 60 -26.40 -6.46 -15.76
C ASP A 60 -27.17 -6.95 -14.52
N GLU A 61 -27.94 -8.03 -14.65
CA GLU A 61 -28.63 -8.69 -13.52
C GLU A 61 -27.63 -9.21 -12.47
N LEU A 62 -26.60 -9.94 -12.91
CA LEU A 62 -25.55 -10.46 -12.03
C LEU A 62 -24.72 -9.33 -11.41
N ASP A 63 -24.40 -8.30 -12.17
CA ASP A 63 -23.70 -7.11 -11.69
C ASP A 63 -24.51 -6.40 -10.59
N HIS A 64 -25.81 -6.22 -10.79
CA HIS A 64 -26.69 -5.65 -9.76
C HIS A 64 -26.70 -6.49 -8.48
N GLU A 65 -26.66 -7.83 -8.60
CA GLU A 65 -26.61 -8.74 -7.45
C GLU A 65 -25.26 -8.70 -6.71
N VAL A 66 -24.14 -8.80 -7.42
CA VAL A 66 -22.81 -8.96 -6.81
C VAL A 66 -22.08 -7.63 -6.60
N GLY A 67 -22.54 -6.54 -7.22
CA GLY A 67 -22.01 -5.19 -7.08
C GLY A 67 -20.70 -4.94 -7.81
N TYR A 68 -20.47 -5.57 -8.95
CA TYR A 68 -19.20 -5.44 -9.70
C TYR A 68 -18.93 -4.00 -10.17
N SER A 69 -19.91 -3.32 -10.77
CA SER A 69 -19.78 -1.94 -11.26
C SER A 69 -19.53 -0.95 -10.13
N ARG A 70 -20.06 -1.21 -8.94
CA ARG A 70 -19.76 -0.41 -7.73
C ARG A 70 -18.30 -0.61 -7.30
N ALA A 71 -17.81 -1.84 -7.31
CA ALA A 71 -16.40 -2.12 -7.02
C ALA A 71 -15.46 -1.51 -8.08
N ARG A 72 -15.84 -1.54 -9.37
CA ARG A 72 -15.12 -0.84 -10.46
C ARG A 72 -15.06 0.66 -10.25
N ALA A 73 -16.19 1.28 -9.92
CA ALA A 73 -16.22 2.72 -9.68
C ALA A 73 -15.36 3.11 -8.48
N ALA A 74 -15.39 2.32 -7.40
CA ALA A 74 -14.56 2.55 -6.24
C ALA A 74 -13.06 2.36 -6.55
N GLU A 75 -12.71 1.31 -7.29
CA GLU A 75 -11.33 1.11 -7.78
C GLU A 75 -10.87 2.31 -8.60
N ALA A 76 -11.66 2.77 -9.57
CA ALA A 76 -11.33 3.92 -10.40
C ALA A 76 -11.08 5.19 -9.59
N GLN A 77 -11.93 5.46 -8.59
CA GLN A 77 -11.75 6.60 -7.66
C GLN A 77 -10.47 6.48 -6.83
N ALA A 78 -10.12 5.27 -6.38
CA ALA A 78 -8.90 5.06 -5.61
C ALA A 78 -7.63 5.23 -6.46
N VAL A 79 -7.68 4.79 -7.73
CA VAL A 79 -6.59 5.00 -8.70
C VAL A 79 -6.45 6.49 -9.03
N GLU A 80 -7.57 7.20 -9.29
CA GLU A 80 -7.56 8.65 -9.55
C GLU A 80 -6.98 9.42 -8.37
N ALA A 81 -7.37 9.09 -7.13
CA ALA A 81 -6.81 9.70 -5.93
C ALA A 81 -5.30 9.42 -5.78
N GLU A 82 -4.84 8.22 -6.15
CA GLU A 82 -3.41 7.90 -6.16
C GLU A 82 -2.65 8.76 -7.20
N GLU A 83 -3.20 8.91 -8.41
CA GLU A 83 -2.64 9.75 -9.48
C GLU A 83 -2.56 11.22 -9.08
N GLU A 84 -3.61 11.78 -8.48
CA GLU A 84 -3.60 13.16 -7.96
C GLU A 84 -2.48 13.38 -6.94
N ILE A 85 -2.23 12.41 -6.05
CA ILE A 85 -1.15 12.49 -5.08
C ILE A 85 0.21 12.41 -5.78
N LEU A 86 0.36 11.58 -6.82
CA LEU A 86 1.58 11.50 -7.61
C LEU A 86 1.91 12.83 -8.30
N ASP A 87 0.91 13.47 -8.91
CA ASP A 87 1.05 14.79 -9.52
C ASP A 87 1.45 15.85 -8.49
N ALA A 88 0.80 15.85 -7.31
CA ALA A 88 1.15 16.74 -6.21
C ALA A 88 2.58 16.52 -5.70
N VAL A 89 3.00 15.26 -5.58
CA VAL A 89 4.36 14.85 -5.17
C VAL A 89 5.39 15.28 -6.20
N ALA A 90 5.09 15.16 -7.49
CA ALA A 90 5.96 15.62 -8.57
C ALA A 90 6.13 17.15 -8.55
N ALA A 91 5.03 17.90 -8.39
CA ALA A 91 5.01 19.36 -8.40
C ALA A 91 5.66 19.99 -7.16
N THR A 92 5.63 19.33 -6.00
CA THR A 92 6.12 19.92 -4.74
C THR A 92 7.63 19.71 -4.57
N PRO A 93 8.49 20.74 -4.60
CA PRO A 93 9.93 20.55 -4.39
C PRO A 93 10.23 19.98 -3.00
N ALA A 94 11.16 19.02 -2.91
CA ALA A 94 11.61 18.52 -1.61
C ALA A 94 12.53 19.55 -0.94
N GLN A 95 12.25 19.89 0.32
CA GLN A 95 13.06 20.84 1.11
C GLN A 95 14.00 20.15 2.10
N SER A 96 14.08 18.81 2.07
CA SER A 96 14.91 18.00 2.95
C SER A 96 15.23 16.65 2.31
N PHE A 97 16.29 15.98 2.80
CA PHE A 97 16.60 14.60 2.41
C PHE A 97 15.46 13.64 2.70
N ALA A 98 14.78 13.80 3.85
CA ALA A 98 13.59 13.00 4.18
C ALA A 98 12.48 13.16 3.12
N GLY A 99 12.30 14.37 2.57
CA GLY A 99 11.38 14.63 1.47
C GLY A 99 11.80 13.95 0.16
N VAL A 100 13.09 13.94 -0.17
CA VAL A 100 13.61 13.21 -1.35
C VAL A 100 13.41 11.70 -1.18
N VAL A 101 13.71 11.16 0.00
CA VAL A 101 13.49 9.75 0.35
C VAL A 101 12.00 9.39 0.22
N ALA A 102 11.10 10.26 0.68
CA ALA A 102 9.66 10.06 0.55
C ALA A 102 9.21 9.99 -0.92
N LYS A 103 9.68 10.91 -1.77
CA LYS A 103 9.40 10.88 -3.22
C LYS A 103 9.86 9.58 -3.88
N LEU A 104 11.09 9.14 -3.56
CA LEU A 104 11.64 7.91 -4.11
C LEU A 104 10.88 6.66 -3.64
N LYS A 105 10.42 6.62 -2.39
CA LYS A 105 9.55 5.53 -1.90
C LYS A 105 8.24 5.44 -2.69
N ILE A 106 7.61 6.59 -2.95
CA ILE A 106 6.39 6.68 -3.76
C ILE A 106 6.64 6.16 -5.18
N ILE A 107 7.72 6.60 -5.83
CA ILE A 107 8.11 6.16 -7.18
C ILE A 107 8.34 4.65 -7.25
N VAL A 108 9.05 4.07 -6.28
CA VAL A 108 9.29 2.61 -6.23
C VAL A 108 7.99 1.84 -6.06
N GLY A 109 7.11 2.30 -5.16
CA GLY A 109 5.85 1.62 -4.90
C GLY A 109 4.89 1.62 -6.10
N CYS A 110 4.87 2.67 -6.93
CA CYS A 110 4.14 2.66 -8.20
C CYS A 110 4.70 1.64 -9.20
N GLY A 111 6.01 1.40 -9.16
CA GLY A 111 6.71 0.48 -10.04
C GLY A 111 6.43 -0.99 -9.78
N GLU A 112 6.32 -1.36 -8.51
CA GLU A 112 6.13 -2.74 -8.07
C GLU A 112 4.76 -3.33 -8.49
N THR A 113 3.79 -2.48 -8.80
CA THR A 113 2.46 -2.89 -9.29
C THR A 113 2.36 -3.04 -10.80
N VAL A 114 3.34 -2.56 -11.58
CA VAL A 114 3.32 -2.56 -13.05
C VAL A 114 4.33 -3.56 -13.60
N GLY A 115 3.97 -4.86 -13.58
CA GLY A 115 4.72 -5.91 -14.29
C GLY A 115 6.08 -6.28 -13.66
N ASP A 116 6.90 -7.00 -14.43
CA ASP A 116 8.17 -7.60 -13.98
C ASP A 116 9.09 -6.54 -13.35
N ALA A 117 9.32 -6.66 -12.04
CA ALA A 117 10.15 -5.76 -11.24
C ALA A 117 11.63 -5.69 -11.69
N SER A 118 12.03 -6.45 -12.71
CA SER A 118 13.35 -6.34 -13.37
C SER A 118 13.37 -5.45 -14.63
N SER A 119 12.21 -5.00 -15.12
CA SER A 119 12.06 -4.32 -16.43
C SER A 119 12.38 -2.82 -16.42
N PHE A 120 12.39 -2.18 -15.25
CA PHE A 120 12.73 -0.78 -15.01
C PHE A 120 13.83 -0.72 -13.94
N PRO A 121 14.70 0.31 -13.86
CA PRO A 121 15.86 0.35 -12.95
C PRO A 121 15.51 0.48 -11.45
N TRP A 122 14.56 -0.31 -10.95
CA TRP A 122 14.15 -0.38 -9.55
C TRP A 122 15.32 -0.73 -8.61
N PRO A 123 16.20 -1.69 -8.93
CA PRO A 123 17.35 -1.97 -8.07
C PRO A 123 18.27 -0.75 -7.89
N GLN A 124 18.50 0.03 -8.96
CA GLN A 124 19.35 1.22 -8.93
C GLN A 124 18.69 2.35 -8.14
N ILE A 125 17.37 2.55 -8.32
CA ILE A 125 16.60 3.55 -7.57
C ILE A 125 16.59 3.20 -6.07
N GLN A 126 16.42 1.92 -5.72
CA GLN A 126 16.49 1.44 -4.33
C GLN A 126 17.89 1.64 -3.72
N SER A 127 18.96 1.46 -4.49
CA SER A 127 20.33 1.76 -4.05
C SER A 127 20.50 3.24 -3.70
N VAL A 128 20.11 4.15 -4.61
CA VAL A 128 20.18 5.60 -4.37
C VAL A 128 19.36 6.00 -3.14
N LEU A 129 18.20 5.37 -2.93
CA LEU A 129 17.38 5.61 -1.74
C LEU A 129 18.08 5.21 -0.44
N ALA A 130 18.79 4.08 -0.42
CA ALA A 130 19.55 3.62 0.74
C ALA A 130 20.71 4.58 1.08
N ASP A 131 21.45 5.02 0.07
CA ASP A 131 22.55 5.96 0.23
C ASP A 131 22.07 7.31 0.79
N LEU A 132 20.96 7.85 0.24
CA LEU A 132 20.38 9.11 0.70
C LEU A 132 19.89 9.05 2.16
N LYS A 133 19.33 7.92 2.61
CA LYS A 133 18.96 7.72 4.02
C LYS A 133 20.19 7.73 4.91
N GLY A 134 21.23 6.99 4.54
CA GLY A 134 22.48 6.93 5.30
C GLY A 134 23.17 8.30 5.40
N LEU A 135 23.10 9.14 4.37
CA LEU A 135 23.61 10.51 4.41
C LEU A 135 22.76 11.42 5.31
N ALA A 136 21.43 11.33 5.20
CA ALA A 136 20.51 12.11 6.05
C ALA A 136 20.68 11.81 7.56
N GLU A 137 20.94 10.54 7.90
CA GLU A 137 21.20 10.10 9.28
C GLU A 137 22.56 10.57 9.81
N ARG A 138 23.56 10.79 8.93
CA ARG A 138 24.89 11.29 9.29
C ARG A 138 24.93 12.80 9.46
N ASP A 139 24.14 13.54 8.68
CA ASP A 139 24.04 15.00 8.74
C ASP A 139 23.11 15.51 9.85
N ALA A 140 22.40 14.62 10.56
CA ALA A 140 21.60 15.01 11.71
C ALA A 140 22.52 15.62 12.79
N PRO A 141 22.23 16.83 13.30
CA PRO A 141 23.11 17.51 14.24
C PRO A 141 23.27 16.66 15.51
N ASP A 142 24.52 16.38 15.85
CA ASP A 142 24.91 15.69 17.07
C ASP A 142 24.53 16.60 18.26
N LEU A 143 23.33 16.40 18.81
CA LEU A 143 22.91 17.10 20.02
C LEU A 143 23.92 16.77 21.12
N PRO A 144 24.49 17.77 21.80
CA PRO A 144 25.53 17.52 22.79
C PRO A 144 24.94 16.67 23.91
N ARG A 145 25.43 15.43 24.03
CA ARG A 145 25.22 14.61 25.23
C ARG A 145 25.71 15.44 26.40
N SER A 146 24.76 15.85 27.25
CA SER A 146 25.03 16.63 28.46
C SER A 146 26.14 15.94 29.25
N SER A 147 27.35 16.49 29.14
CA SER A 147 28.45 16.14 30.03
C SER A 147 28.09 16.73 31.39
N GLY A 148 27.48 15.90 32.23
CA GLY A 148 27.33 16.17 33.65
C GLY A 148 28.72 16.23 34.28
N SER A 149 29.35 17.40 34.22
CA SER A 149 30.51 17.74 35.02
C SER A 149 30.02 17.94 36.46
N GLY A 150 29.97 16.84 37.21
CA GLY A 150 29.87 16.87 38.67
C GLY A 150 31.18 17.42 39.23
N HIS A 151 31.26 18.74 39.34
CA HIS A 151 32.31 19.43 40.07
C HIS A 151 32.10 19.17 41.57
N GLY A 152 33.17 18.76 42.24
CA GLY A 152 33.11 18.05 43.51
C GLY A 152 32.53 18.86 44.67
N ASP A 153 31.75 18.16 45.48
CA ASP A 153 31.57 18.51 46.89
C ASP A 153 32.28 17.49 47.76
N LYS A 154 33.22 18.04 48.53
CA LYS A 154 34.09 17.42 49.51
C LYS A 154 33.27 16.91 50.70
N PRO A 155 33.57 15.74 51.28
CA PRO A 155 32.84 15.24 52.44
C PRO A 155 33.32 15.93 53.72
N PRO A 156 32.45 16.20 54.71
CA PRO A 156 32.90 16.37 56.07
C PRO A 156 32.80 15.03 56.83
N SER A 157 33.95 14.62 57.37
CA SER A 157 34.06 13.60 58.41
C SER A 157 33.60 14.16 59.76
N SER A 158 32.79 13.39 60.50
CA SER A 158 32.63 13.33 61.97
C SER A 158 31.55 12.27 62.22
N ASP A 159 31.86 11.02 62.54
CA ASP A 159 32.22 10.46 63.86
C ASP A 159 31.30 10.89 65.03
N ARG A 160 30.89 9.88 65.83
CA ARG A 160 29.81 9.77 66.84
C ARG A 160 28.44 9.39 66.29
N GLY A 161 27.78 8.33 66.73
CA GLY A 161 28.04 7.32 67.75
C GLY A 161 26.86 6.35 67.73
N LEU A 162 26.99 5.28 68.51
CA LEU A 162 25.99 4.27 68.87
C LEU A 162 24.60 4.93 69.12
N ASP A 163 23.46 4.31 68.82
CA ASP A 163 22.81 3.34 69.70
C ASP A 163 21.74 2.49 68.99
N GLU A 164 21.56 1.28 69.49
CA GLU A 164 20.48 0.33 69.24
C GLU A 164 19.09 0.89 69.62
N GLU A 165 18.06 0.69 68.78
CA GLU A 165 16.69 0.40 69.23
C GLU A 165 15.86 -0.11 68.04
N THR A 166 15.65 -1.43 67.91
CA THR A 166 14.43 -2.15 68.33
C THR A 166 13.12 -1.40 68.06
N ASN A 167 12.23 -2.01 67.26
CA ASN A 167 10.80 -2.23 67.55
C ASN A 167 9.83 -1.87 66.39
N ARG A 168 9.15 -2.94 65.93
CA ARG A 168 7.85 -3.05 65.22
C ARG A 168 7.73 -2.67 63.75
#